data_AF-A0AAV2PPP9-F1
#
_entry.id   AF-A0AAV2PPP9-F1
#
_cell.length_a   1.000
_cell.length_b   1.000
_cell.length_c   1.000
_cell.angle_alpha   90.00
_cell.angle_beta   90.00
_cell.angle_gamma   90.00
#
_symmetry.space_group_name_H-M   'P 1'
#
loop_
_entity.id
_entity.type
_entity.pdbx_description
1 polymer ?
#
loop_
_entity_poly.entity_id
_entity_poly.type
_entity_poly.pdbx_seq_one_letter_code
_entity_poly.pdbx_strand_id
1 'polypeptide(L)'
;MYHEGPMDAYPRGEIFLGHKDDQGDGPKYNIKEGVPKNCKDHEFSFSIITPDRTYVLSAPTKDLRQQWMEAINKVLERPLRPQDNHMAVNLIRKRPGKFSLDIFSLG
;
A
#
# COMPACT_ATOMS: atom_id res chain seq x y z
N MET A 1 -6.05 -3.99 4.43
CA MET A 1 -6.87 -5.02 3.77
C MET A 1 -7.81 -4.30 2.80
N TYR A 2 -8.11 -4.87 1.63
CA TYR A 2 -9.08 -4.33 0.68
C TYR A 2 -9.99 -5.45 0.11
N HIS A 3 -11.25 -5.11 -0.15
CA HIS A 3 -12.32 -5.99 -0.62
C HIS A 3 -12.82 -5.50 -1.99
N GLU A 4 -13.44 -6.37 -2.80
CA GLU A 4 -14.06 -5.95 -4.07
C GLU A 4 -15.45 -5.35 -3.83
N GLY A 5 -16.21 -5.96 -2.92
CA GLY A 5 -17.50 -5.51 -2.45
C GLY A 5 -17.54 -5.34 -0.93
N PRO A 6 -18.38 -4.42 -0.41
CA PRO A 6 -18.51 -4.19 1.03
C PRO A 6 -19.08 -5.38 1.81
N MET A 7 -19.65 -6.38 1.14
CA MET A 7 -20.19 -7.61 1.74
C MET A 7 -19.31 -8.84 1.52
N ASP A 8 -18.11 -8.70 0.96
CA ASP A 8 -17.23 -9.84 0.72
C ASP A 8 -16.68 -10.39 2.03
N ALA A 9 -16.96 -11.67 2.28
CA ALA A 9 -16.49 -12.39 3.47
C ALA A 9 -14.95 -12.55 3.53
N TYR A 10 -14.27 -12.41 2.39
CA TYR A 10 -12.81 -12.52 2.30
C TYR A 10 -12.23 -11.30 1.57
N PRO A 11 -11.07 -10.80 2.00
CA PRO A 11 -10.40 -9.73 1.30
C PRO A 11 -9.78 -10.22 0.00
N ARG A 12 -9.77 -9.35 -1.02
CA ARG A 12 -9.00 -9.59 -2.25
C ARG A 12 -7.50 -9.52 -1.97
N GLY A 13 -7.10 -8.66 -1.04
CA GLY A 13 -5.71 -8.60 -0.64
C GLY A 13 -5.43 -7.73 0.58
N GLU A 14 -4.17 -7.81 0.99
CA GLU A 14 -3.63 -7.06 2.11
C GLU A 14 -2.31 -6.41 1.71
N ILE A 15 -2.15 -5.14 2.09
CA ILE A 15 -0.92 -4.38 1.94
C ILE A 15 -0.33 -4.26 3.34
N PHE A 16 0.87 -4.80 3.54
CA PHE A 16 1.62 -4.56 4.76
C PHE A 16 2.31 -3.20 4.64
N LEU A 17 2.06 -2.32 5.60
CA LEU A 17 2.73 -1.03 5.69
C LEU A 17 3.87 -1.16 6.71
N GLY A 18 5.09 -1.34 6.20
CA GLY A 18 6.30 -1.42 7.01
C GLY A 18 6.80 -0.05 7.46
N HIS A 19 8.09 0.03 7.76
CA HIS A 19 8.73 1.26 8.20
C HIS A 19 9.54 1.90 7.08
N LYS A 20 9.56 3.24 7.03
CA LYS A 20 10.34 3.98 6.02
C LYS A 20 11.85 3.74 6.11
N ASP A 21 12.36 3.43 7.30
CA ASP A 21 13.79 3.19 7.55
C ASP A 21 14.16 1.71 7.60
N ASP A 22 13.33 0.84 7.00
CA ASP A 22 13.68 -0.57 6.81
C ASP A 22 15.02 -0.70 6.04
N GLN A 23 15.87 -1.63 6.49
CA GLN A 23 17.26 -1.78 6.02
C GLN A 23 17.43 -2.79 4.88
N GLY A 24 16.34 -3.26 4.28
CA GLY A 24 16.41 -4.17 3.13
C GLY A 24 17.07 -3.52 1.90
N ASP A 25 17.61 -4.37 1.02
CA ASP A 25 18.28 -3.95 -0.24
C ASP A 25 17.31 -3.39 -1.31
N GLY A 26 16.00 -3.41 -1.04
CA GLY A 26 14.94 -2.97 -1.95
C GLY A 26 14.52 -1.51 -1.79
N PRO A 27 13.57 -1.04 -2.59
CA PRO A 27 12.98 0.28 -2.40
C PRO A 27 12.28 0.35 -1.04
N LYS A 28 12.58 1.41 -0.29
CA LYS A 28 12.00 1.66 1.03
C LYS A 28 10.50 1.93 0.95
N TYR A 29 9.79 1.59 2.02
CA TYR A 29 8.39 1.94 2.16
C TYR A 29 8.22 3.46 2.05
N ASN A 30 7.35 3.90 1.15
CA ASN A 30 7.14 5.32 0.89
C ASN A 30 5.76 5.57 0.30
N ILE A 31 5.28 6.82 0.36
CA ILE A 31 4.06 7.28 -0.27
C ILE A 31 4.33 8.51 -1.14
N LYS A 32 3.75 8.55 -2.34
CA LYS A 32 3.93 9.64 -3.30
C LYS A 32 2.62 10.04 -3.93
N GLU A 33 2.48 11.32 -4.25
CA GLU A 33 1.36 11.82 -5.04
C GLU A 33 1.49 11.36 -6.50
N GLY A 34 0.36 11.04 -7.13
CA GLY A 34 0.28 10.61 -8.52
C GLY A 34 0.62 9.14 -8.74
N VAL A 35 0.83 8.79 -10.01
CA VAL A 35 1.08 7.42 -10.46
C VAL A 35 2.50 7.26 -11.03
N PRO A 36 3.06 6.04 -11.03
CA PRO A 36 4.31 5.75 -11.74
C PRO A 36 4.17 6.04 -13.23
N LYS A 37 5.29 6.35 -13.91
CA LYS A 37 5.33 6.73 -15.35
C LYS A 37 4.64 5.74 -16.31
N ASN A 38 4.45 4.50 -15.88
CA ASN A 38 3.90 3.39 -16.63
C ASN A 38 2.47 2.99 -16.20
N CYS A 39 1.81 3.76 -15.33
CA CYS A 39 0.45 3.52 -14.87
C CYS A 39 -0.53 4.54 -15.47
N LYS A 40 -1.79 4.12 -15.66
CA LYS A 40 -2.87 5.05 -15.97
C LYS A 40 -3.10 5.98 -14.79
N ASP A 41 -3.05 7.27 -15.04
CA ASP A 41 -3.38 8.28 -14.04
C ASP A 41 -4.89 8.42 -13.94
N HIS A 42 -5.40 8.40 -12.71
CA HIS A 42 -6.79 8.70 -12.38
C HIS A 42 -6.83 9.97 -11.52
N GLU A 43 -7.96 10.67 -11.48
CA GLU A 43 -8.09 11.85 -10.63
C GLU A 43 -7.77 11.52 -9.16
N PHE A 44 -7.00 12.41 -8.54
CA PHE A 44 -6.56 12.33 -7.14
C PHE A 44 -5.83 11.01 -6.79
N SER A 45 -5.04 10.48 -7.74
CA SER A 45 -4.21 9.30 -7.51
C SER A 45 -3.00 9.55 -6.62
N PHE A 46 -2.57 8.49 -5.95
CA PHE A 46 -1.36 8.42 -5.15
C PHE A 46 -0.81 6.98 -5.14
N SER A 47 0.48 6.85 -4.85
CA SER A 47 1.23 5.60 -4.92
C SER A 47 1.82 5.22 -3.57
N ILE A 48 1.59 3.98 -3.14
CA ILE A 48 2.26 3.36 -1.99
C ILE A 48 3.36 2.45 -2.52
N ILE A 49 4.60 2.77 -2.20
CA ILE A 49 5.79 2.02 -2.57
C ILE A 49 6.11 1.06 -1.43
N THR A 50 6.27 -0.22 -1.76
CA THR A 50 6.80 -1.26 -0.87
C THR A 50 8.00 -1.93 -1.55
N PRO A 51 8.87 -2.65 -0.81
CA PRO A 51 10.00 -3.36 -1.40
C PRO A 51 9.61 -4.32 -2.53
N ASP A 52 8.45 -4.97 -2.39
CA ASP A 52 7.97 -5.95 -3.36
C ASP A 52 7.27 -5.30 -4.56
N ARG A 53 6.50 -4.23 -4.31
CA ARG A 53 5.58 -3.67 -5.31
C ARG A 53 5.10 -2.25 -5.00
N THR A 54 4.76 -1.50 -6.05
CA THR A 54 4.01 -0.25 -5.94
C THR A 54 2.51 -0.48 -6.13
N TYR A 55 1.71 0.07 -5.21
CA TYR A 55 0.25 0.09 -5.27
C TYR A 55 -0.21 1.49 -5.67
N VAL A 56 -1.14 1.58 -6.60
CA VAL A 56 -1.75 2.84 -7.03
C VAL A 56 -3.18 2.88 -6.52
N LEU A 57 -3.52 3.94 -5.81
CA LEU A 57 -4.84 4.19 -5.26
C LEU A 57 -5.32 5.57 -5.72
N SER A 58 -6.63 5.73 -5.87
CA SER A 58 -7.27 7.02 -6.09
C SER A 58 -8.25 7.31 -4.97
N ALA A 59 -8.47 8.59 -4.72
CA ALA A 59 -9.50 9.05 -3.80
C ALA A 59 -10.58 9.82 -4.57
N PRO A 60 -11.81 9.92 -4.05
CA PRO A 60 -12.87 10.71 -4.70
C PRO A 60 -12.58 12.22 -4.75
N THR A 61 -11.78 12.74 -3.82
CA THR A 61 -11.42 14.17 -3.74
C THR A 61 -9.96 14.37 -3.39
N LYS A 62 -9.43 15.54 -3.73
CA LYS A 62 -8.07 15.97 -3.34
C LYS A 62 -7.87 15.95 -1.82
N ASP A 63 -8.88 16.37 -1.06
CA ASP A 63 -8.80 16.42 0.41
C ASP A 63 -8.76 15.02 1.02
N LEU A 64 -9.57 14.08 0.51
CA LEU A 64 -9.49 12.68 0.93
C LEU A 64 -8.14 12.06 0.57
N ARG A 65 -7.63 12.32 -0.64
CA ARG A 65 -6.29 11.87 -1.03
C ARG A 65 -5.24 12.35 -0.04
N GLN A 66 -5.28 13.63 0.33
CA GLN A 66 -4.33 14.21 1.27
C GLN A 66 -4.44 13.56 2.65
N GLN A 67 -5.67 13.35 3.15
CA GLN A 67 -5.91 12.68 4.43
C GLN A 67 -5.38 11.24 4.43
N TRP A 68 -5.62 10.49 3.36
CA TRP A 68 -5.08 9.13 3.19
C TRP A 68 -3.56 9.15 3.17
N MET A 69 -2.95 10.05 2.40
CA MET A 69 -1.49 10.17 2.32
C MET A 69 -0.87 10.48 3.68
N GLU A 70 -1.45 11.41 4.44
CA GLU A 70 -0.97 11.76 5.77
C GLU A 70 -1.13 10.60 6.77
N ALA A 71 -2.28 9.92 6.76
CA ALA A 71 -2.54 8.78 7.64
C ALA A 71 -1.55 7.63 7.37
N ILE A 72 -1.32 7.31 6.09
CA ILE A 72 -0.35 6.26 5.71
C ILE A 72 1.07 6.69 6.07
N ASN A 73 1.46 7.94 5.80
CA ASN A 73 2.79 8.42 6.17
C ASN A 73 3.04 8.28 7.68
N LYS A 74 2.06 8.64 8.52
CA LYS A 74 2.14 8.45 9.98
C LYS A 74 2.33 6.97 10.37
N VAL A 75 1.79 6.03 9.61
CA VAL A 75 2.02 4.59 9.84
C VAL A 75 3.46 4.21 9.46
N LEU A 76 3.95 4.67 8.31
CA LEU A 76 5.31 4.39 7.84
C LEU A 76 6.39 4.97 8.76
N GLU A 77 6.10 6.05 9.47
CA GLU A 77 7.02 6.70 10.42
C GLU A 77 7.03 6.07 11.80
N ARG A 78 6.06 5.21 12.14
CA ARG A 78 6.07 4.52 13.43
C ARG A 78 7.15 3.45 13.42
N PRO A 79 8.07 3.43 14.40
CA PRO A 79 9.05 2.36 14.50
C PRO A 79 8.31 1.03 14.72
N LEU A 80 8.63 0.02 13.90
CA LEU A 80 8.08 -1.32 14.05
C LEU A 80 8.48 -1.87 15.42
N ARG A 81 7.50 -2.24 16.25
CA ARG A 81 7.80 -2.95 17.50
C ARG A 81 8.25 -4.36 17.14
N PRO A 82 9.05 -5.04 17.98
CA PRO A 82 9.53 -6.40 17.69
C PRO A 82 8.43 -7.40 17.31
N GLN A 83 7.21 -7.22 17.83
CA GLN A 83 6.03 -8.02 17.49
C GLN A 83 5.46 -7.76 16.08
N ASP A 84 5.63 -6.55 15.54
CA ASP A 84 5.15 -6.17 14.20
C ASP A 84 6.00 -6.85 13.10
N ASN A 85 7.25 -7.21 13.42
CA ASN A 85 8.15 -7.95 12.53
C ASN A 85 7.67 -9.39 12.25
N HIS A 86 7.06 -10.06 13.23
CA HIS A 86 6.50 -11.41 13.04
C HIS A 86 5.31 -11.42 12.06
N MET A 87 4.52 -10.33 12.02
CA MET A 87 3.44 -10.20 11.04
C MET A 87 3.96 -9.97 9.63
N ALA A 88 5.02 -9.17 9.47
CA ALA A 88 5.71 -8.97 8.18
C ALA A 88 6.22 -10.30 7.61
N VAL A 89 6.94 -11.09 8.41
CA VAL A 89 7.54 -12.37 8.00
C VAL A 89 6.48 -13.39 7.58
N ASN A 90 5.33 -13.43 8.25
CA ASN A 90 4.25 -14.38 7.92
C ASN A 90 3.46 -13.98 6.66
N LEU A 91 3.30 -12.68 6.37
CA LEU A 91 2.68 -12.22 5.13
C LEU A 91 3.59 -12.46 3.90
N ILE A 92 4.90 -12.24 4.04
CA ILE A 92 5.88 -12.46 2.98
C ILE A 92 5.93 -13.94 2.57
N ARG A 93 5.87 -14.87 3.54
CA ARG A 93 5.92 -16.33 3.28
C ARG A 93 4.70 -16.89 2.55
N LYS A 94 3.56 -16.19 2.53
CA LYS A 94 2.28 -16.72 1.99
C LYS A 94 2.04 -16.48 0.50
N ARG A 95 2.92 -15.80 -0.25
CA ARG A 95 2.69 -15.51 -1.68
C ARG A 95 3.47 -16.43 -2.62
N PRO A 96 2.88 -17.51 -3.17
CA PRO A 96 3.36 -18.08 -4.42
C PRO A 96 3.01 -17.09 -5.55
N GLY A 97 4.01 -16.72 -6.35
CA GLY A 97 3.98 -15.54 -7.21
C GLY A 97 2.78 -15.41 -8.15
N LYS A 98 2.34 -14.16 -8.33
CA LYS A 98 1.76 -13.66 -9.58
C LYS A 98 1.75 -12.13 -9.58
N PHE A 99 2.50 -11.56 -10.52
CA PHE A 99 2.40 -10.16 -10.91
C PHE A 99 0.99 -9.90 -11.46
N SER A 100 0.21 -9.03 -10.82
CA SER A 100 -1.05 -8.51 -11.36
C SER A 100 -1.25 -7.10 -10.81
N LEU A 101 -0.91 -6.10 -11.62
CA LEU A 101 -1.19 -4.68 -11.36
C LEU A 101 -2.71 -4.45 -11.37
N ASP A 102 -3.31 -4.44 -10.18
CA ASP A 102 -4.72 -4.11 -9.99
C ASP A 102 -4.81 -2.70 -9.42
N ILE A 103 -5.58 -1.85 -10.10
CA ILE A 103 -5.93 -0.47 -9.71
C ILE A 103 -7.32 -0.55 -9.08
N PHE A 104 -7.51 0.03 -7.89
CA PHE A 104 -8.80 0.01 -7.20
C PHE A 104 -9.27 1.44 -6.90
N SER A 105 -10.54 1.73 -7.23
CA SER A 105 -11.28 2.88 -6.71
C SER A 105 -11.92 2.50 -5.38
N LEU A 106 -11.68 3.30 -4.34
CA LEU A 106 -12.49 3.26 -3.12
C LEU A 106 -13.78 4.08 -3.39
N GLY A 107 -14.88 3.36 -3.57
CA GLY A 107 -16.24 3.92 -3.68
C GLY A 107 -16.91 4.12 -2.32
#